data_AF-A0A1Q6F235-F1
#
_entry.id   AF-A0A1Q6F235-F1
#
_cell.length_a   1.000
_cell.length_b   1.000
_cell.length_c   1.000
_cell.angle_alpha   90.00
_cell.angle_beta   90.00
_cell.angle_gamma   90.00
#
_symmetry.space_group_name_H-M   'P 1'
#
loop_
_entity.id
_entity.type
_entity.pdbx_description
1 polymer ?
#
loop_
_entity_poly.entity_id
_entity_poly.type
_entity_poly.pdbx_seq_one_letter_code
_entity_poly.pdbx_strand_id
1 'polypeptide(L)'
;MDKIFNKTKKVLEGIATKLSEALMTVQGWLIGLLIVIVNFFAGYQLVLYGVLIAVAFDALFGICVARKRGEFILSELLRATIFKLAVYFNLIVVFVFIDKFVTTGGIETKITTVILGSAICLAEAWSSCGNALIISPNFPFLRLFRKALTGEIARKLNVNPEDVENILNSTKK
;
A
#
# COMPACT_ATOMS: atom_id res chain seq x y z
N MET A 1 13.36 -20.62 13.38
CA MET A 1 11.95 -20.28 13.08
C MET A 1 11.66 -18.80 13.32
N ASP A 2 12.28 -18.21 14.35
CA ASP A 2 12.02 -16.85 14.83
C ASP A 2 12.34 -15.73 13.82
N LYS A 3 13.37 -15.90 12.99
CA LYS A 3 13.78 -14.88 12.01
C LYS A 3 12.76 -14.69 10.87
N ILE A 4 12.11 -15.77 10.43
CA ILE A 4 11.07 -15.71 9.39
C ILE A 4 9.79 -15.14 10.01
N PHE A 5 9.40 -15.62 11.19
CA PHE A 5 8.23 -15.14 11.92
C PHE A 5 8.29 -13.63 12.20
N ASN A 6 9.43 -13.13 12.69
CA ASN A 6 9.64 -11.70 12.92
C ASN A 6 9.58 -10.88 11.63
N LYS A 7 10.05 -11.42 10.50
CA LYS A 7 9.97 -10.74 9.21
C LYS A 7 8.53 -10.64 8.70
N THR A 8 7.75 -11.72 8.84
CA THR A 8 6.32 -11.73 8.50
C THR A 8 5.55 -10.72 9.34
N LYS A 9 5.78 -10.73 10.66
CA LYS A 9 5.15 -9.80 11.61
C LYS A 9 5.43 -8.35 11.25
N LYS A 10 6.68 -8.00 10.95
CA LYS A 10 7.07 -6.65 10.54
C LYS A 10 6.38 -6.19 9.25
N VAL A 11 6.19 -7.09 8.28
CA VAL A 11 5.45 -6.77 7.05
C VAL A 11 3.98 -6.53 7.34
N LEU A 12 3.36 -7.39 8.16
CA LEU A 12 1.95 -7.28 8.52
C LEU A 12 1.65 -6.01 9.34
N GLU A 13 2.45 -5.73 10.36
CA GLU A 13 2.43 -4.46 11.10
C GLU A 13 2.63 -3.29 10.14
N GLY A 14 3.58 -3.44 9.22
CA GLY A 14 3.88 -2.43 8.23
C GLY A 14 2.69 -2.07 7.33
N ILE A 15 1.87 -3.06 6.96
CA ILE A 15 0.63 -2.88 6.18
C ILE A 15 -0.46 -2.29 7.06
N ALA A 16 -0.64 -2.82 8.27
CA ALA A 16 -1.65 -2.34 9.21
C ALA A 16 -1.45 -0.85 9.54
N THR A 17 -0.21 -0.40 9.75
CA THR A 17 0.09 1.01 9.97
C THR A 17 -0.29 1.88 8.77
N LYS A 18 0.04 1.47 7.53
CA LYS A 18 -0.34 2.23 6.32
C LYS A 18 -1.86 2.36 6.18
N LEU A 19 -2.55 1.26 6.44
CA LEU A 19 -4.01 1.22 6.37
C LEU A 19 -4.61 2.09 7.46
N SER A 20 -4.09 2.02 8.68
CA SER A 20 -4.50 2.86 9.81
C SER A 20 -4.29 4.35 9.48
N GLU A 21 -3.11 4.74 9.00
CA GLU A 21 -2.81 6.11 8.58
C GLU A 21 -3.77 6.59 7.49
N ALA A 22 -4.01 5.76 6.47
CA ALA A 22 -4.95 6.08 5.40
C ALA A 22 -6.37 6.29 5.96
N LEU A 23 -6.87 5.36 6.77
CA LEU A 23 -8.21 5.41 7.36
C LEU A 23 -8.39 6.53 8.41
N MET A 24 -7.32 7.09 8.95
CA MET A 24 -7.39 8.25 9.83
C MET A 24 -7.48 9.58 9.08
N THR A 25 -7.40 9.56 7.74
CA THR A 25 -7.36 10.78 6.92
C THR A 25 -8.51 10.83 5.92
N VAL A 26 -9.07 12.02 5.70
CA VAL A 26 -10.15 12.22 4.71
C VAL A 26 -9.68 11.81 3.31
N GLN A 27 -8.42 12.09 3.00
CA GLN A 27 -7.76 11.69 1.76
C GLN A 27 -7.77 10.17 1.55
N GLY A 28 -7.42 9.39 2.58
CA GLY A 28 -7.42 7.94 2.50
C GLY A 28 -8.82 7.35 2.36
N TRP A 29 -9.83 7.96 2.99
CA TRP A 29 -11.24 7.59 2.77
C TRP A 29 -11.71 7.84 1.34
N LEU A 30 -11.35 8.99 0.73
CA LEU A 30 -11.70 9.30 -0.66
C LEU A 30 -11.08 8.30 -1.64
N ILE A 31 -9.79 7.99 -1.47
CA ILE A 31 -9.10 6.99 -2.29
C ILE A 31 -9.68 5.59 -2.03
N GLY A 32 -9.90 5.23 -0.77
CA GLY A 32 -10.45 3.94 -0.37
C GLY A 32 -11.84 3.70 -0.97
N LEU A 33 -12.72 4.70 -0.92
CA LEU A 33 -14.06 4.62 -1.50
C LEU A 33 -14.01 4.45 -3.03
N LEU A 34 -13.12 5.18 -3.71
CA LEU A 34 -12.93 5.01 -5.15
C LEU A 34 -12.43 3.61 -5.50
N ILE A 35 -11.46 3.08 -4.74
CA ILE A 35 -10.94 1.71 -4.93
C ILE A 35 -12.05 0.67 -4.69
N VAL A 36 -12.84 0.83 -3.63
CA VAL A 36 -13.97 -0.09 -3.33
C VAL A 36 -14.99 -0.06 -4.45
N ILE A 37 -15.38 1.11 -4.96
CA ILE A 37 -16.31 1.22 -6.09
C ILE A 37 -15.76 0.48 -7.31
N VAL A 38 -14.51 0.75 -7.69
CA VAL A 38 -13.87 0.08 -8.84
C VAL A 38 -13.82 -1.44 -8.64
N ASN A 39 -13.41 -1.88 -7.45
CA ASN A 39 -13.31 -3.31 -7.12
C ASN A 39 -14.67 -4.00 -7.01
N PHE A 40 -15.72 -3.29 -6.60
CA PHE A 40 -17.08 -3.83 -6.47
C PHE A 40 -17.69 -4.20 -7.82
N PHE A 41 -17.45 -3.38 -8.85
CA PHE A 41 -17.84 -3.71 -10.22
C PHE A 41 -16.90 -4.69 -10.91
N ALA A 42 -15.77 -5.00 -10.27
CA ALA A 42 -14.75 -5.89 -10.79
C ALA A 42 -15.00 -7.34 -10.35
N GLY A 43 -14.81 -8.29 -11.27
CA GLY A 43 -14.74 -9.70 -10.91
C GLY A 43 -13.48 -10.02 -10.09
N TYR A 44 -13.41 -11.23 -9.50
CA TYR A 44 -12.26 -11.68 -8.70
C TYR A 44 -10.90 -11.47 -9.38
N GLN A 45 -10.85 -11.65 -10.71
CA GLN A 45 -9.65 -11.44 -11.52
C GLN A 45 -9.17 -9.98 -11.51
N LEU A 46 -10.10 -9.03 -11.60
CA LEU A 46 -9.76 -7.61 -11.61
C LEU A 46 -9.27 -7.12 -10.24
N VAL A 47 -9.80 -7.67 -9.14
CA VAL A 47 -9.28 -7.39 -7.79
C VAL A 47 -7.82 -7.88 -7.67
N LEU A 48 -7.52 -9.09 -8.16
CA LEU A 48 -6.16 -9.61 -8.21
C LEU A 48 -5.23 -8.72 -9.07
N TYR A 49 -5.67 -8.33 -10.26
CA TYR A 49 -4.89 -7.44 -11.13
C TYR A 49 -4.67 -6.07 -10.49
N GLY A 50 -5.68 -5.51 -9.81
CA GLY A 50 -5.56 -4.26 -9.06
C GLY A 50 -4.46 -4.32 -8.00
N VAL A 51 -4.42 -5.40 -7.23
CA VAL A 51 -3.37 -5.62 -6.21
C VAL A 51 -2.00 -5.76 -6.86
N LEU A 52 -1.87 -6.54 -7.94
CA LEU A 52 -0.60 -6.70 -8.66
C LEU A 52 -0.08 -5.35 -9.19
N ILE A 53 -0.96 -4.55 -9.79
CA ILE A 53 -0.63 -3.22 -10.31
C ILE A 53 -0.20 -2.30 -9.17
N ALA A 54 -0.94 -2.27 -8.05
CA ALA A 54 -0.61 -1.43 -6.90
C ALA A 54 0.77 -1.78 -6.30
N VAL A 55 1.06 -3.07 -6.15
CA VAL A 55 2.38 -3.54 -5.68
C VAL A 55 3.48 -3.21 -6.68
N ALA A 56 3.22 -3.34 -7.99
CA ALA A 56 4.19 -2.99 -9.03
C ALA A 56 4.54 -1.50 -8.99
N PHE A 57 3.54 -0.61 -8.87
CA PHE A 57 3.78 0.81 -8.72
C PHE A 57 4.55 1.16 -7.44
N ASP A 58 4.21 0.55 -6.29
CA ASP A 58 4.96 0.78 -5.05
C ASP A 58 6.42 0.36 -5.20
N ALA A 59 6.67 -0.79 -5.85
CA ALA A 59 8.01 -1.28 -6.12
C ALA A 59 8.79 -0.34 -7.06
N LEU A 60 8.17 0.13 -8.16
CA LEU A 60 8.80 1.06 -9.09
C LEU A 60 9.21 2.37 -8.39
N PHE A 61 8.29 2.98 -7.64
CA PHE A 61 8.60 4.20 -6.90
C PHE A 61 9.60 3.93 -5.76
N GLY A 62 9.53 2.76 -5.10
CA GLY A 62 10.49 2.36 -4.07
C GLY A 62 11.91 2.24 -4.60
N ILE A 63 12.09 1.66 -5.80
CA ILE A 63 13.38 1.58 -6.49
C ILE A 63 13.88 2.98 -6.85
N CYS A 64 13.01 3.85 -7.36
CA CYS A 64 13.37 5.25 -7.67
C CYS A 64 13.83 6.02 -6.41
N VAL A 65 13.18 5.81 -5.25
CA VAL A 65 13.61 6.37 -3.96
C VAL A 65 14.99 5.84 -3.56
N ALA A 66 15.20 4.53 -3.63
CA ALA A 66 16.48 3.91 -3.26
C ALA A 66 17.64 4.44 -4.13
N ARG A 67 17.41 4.57 -5.44
CA ARG A 67 18.37 5.18 -6.37
C ARG A 67 18.68 6.63 -6.01
N LYS A 68 17.66 7.43 -5.67
CA LYS A 68 17.84 8.84 -5.27
C LYS A 68 18.66 9.00 -3.98
N ARG A 69 18.63 8.00 -3.09
CA ARG A 69 19.40 7.97 -1.84
C ARG A 69 20.82 7.41 -1.99
N GLY A 70 21.19 6.86 -3.14
CA GLY A 70 22.48 6.21 -3.35
C GLY A 70 22.62 4.84 -2.64
N GLU A 71 21.54 4.33 -2.06
CA GLU A 71 21.52 3.03 -1.39
C GLU A 71 21.19 1.92 -2.41
N PHE A 72 22.18 1.11 -2.79
CA PHE A 72 21.99 -0.04 -3.69
C PHE A 72 21.32 -1.23 -2.97
N ILE A 73 20.09 -1.04 -2.49
CA ILE A 73 19.31 -2.02 -1.71
C ILE A 73 18.33 -2.82 -2.61
N LEU A 74 18.61 -2.93 -3.92
CA LEU A 74 17.69 -3.52 -4.91
C LEU A 74 17.27 -4.96 -4.56
N SER A 75 18.22 -5.78 -4.08
CA SER A 75 17.95 -7.18 -3.67
C SER A 75 16.99 -7.26 -2.48
N GLU A 76 17.09 -6.34 -1.52
CA GLU A 76 16.21 -6.36 -0.34
C GLU A 76 14.82 -5.84 -0.67
N LEU A 77 14.73 -4.78 -1.48
CA LEU A 77 13.46 -4.25 -2.03
C LEU A 77 12.73 -5.33 -2.82
N LEU A 78 13.42 -6.03 -3.71
CA LEU A 78 12.82 -7.11 -4.50
C LEU A 78 12.31 -8.25 -3.61
N ARG A 79 13.11 -8.68 -2.62
CA ARG A 79 12.68 -9.71 -1.65
C ARG A 79 11.45 -9.25 -0.84
N ALA A 80 11.38 -7.98 -0.47
CA ALA A 80 10.22 -7.42 0.22
C ALA A 80 8.98 -7.44 -0.69
N THR A 81 9.10 -7.07 -1.97
CA THR A 81 8.01 -7.13 -2.95
C THR A 81 7.52 -8.56 -3.18
N ILE A 82 8.43 -9.52 -3.37
CA ILE A 82 8.07 -10.95 -3.51
C ILE A 82 7.32 -11.44 -2.26
N PHE A 83 7.77 -11.03 -1.07
CA PHE A 83 7.13 -11.40 0.18
C PHE A 83 5.73 -10.80 0.32
N LYS A 84 5.53 -9.52 -0.04
CA LYS A 84 4.20 -8.89 -0.09
C LYS A 84 3.26 -9.67 -1.02
N LEU A 85 3.73 -9.99 -2.23
CA LEU A 85 2.94 -10.75 -3.21
C LEU A 85 2.53 -12.12 -2.67
N ALA A 86 3.44 -12.85 -2.01
CA ALA A 86 3.13 -14.15 -1.41
C ALA A 86 2.04 -14.03 -0.31
N VAL A 87 2.16 -13.03 0.56
CA VAL A 87 1.18 -12.77 1.63
C VAL A 87 -0.18 -12.37 1.06
N TYR A 88 -0.21 -11.43 0.11
CA TYR A 88 -1.46 -10.96 -0.51
C TYR A 88 -2.14 -12.04 -1.33
N PHE A 89 -1.37 -12.81 -2.11
CA PHE A 89 -1.91 -13.91 -2.88
C PHE A 89 -2.57 -14.96 -1.98
N ASN A 90 -1.90 -15.35 -0.88
CA ASN A 90 -2.45 -16.31 0.08
C ASN A 90 -3.75 -15.78 0.72
N LEU A 91 -3.74 -14.53 1.19
CA LEU A 91 -4.91 -13.87 1.79
C LEU A 91 -6.09 -13.81 0.82
N ILE A 92 -5.88 -13.35 -0.42
CA ILE A 92 -6.95 -13.22 -1.41
C ILE A 92 -7.52 -14.59 -1.77
N VAL A 93 -6.68 -15.61 -1.97
CA VAL A 93 -7.15 -16.97 -2.25
C VAL A 93 -8.06 -17.49 -1.14
N VAL A 94 -7.66 -17.33 0.13
CA VAL A 94 -8.48 -17.76 1.28
C VAL A 94 -9.85 -17.06 1.27
N PHE A 95 -9.89 -15.75 1.01
CA PHE A 95 -11.15 -14.99 1.01
C PHE A 95 -12.03 -15.30 -0.21
N VAL A 96 -11.43 -15.60 -1.37
CA VAL A 96 -12.18 -16.11 -2.53
C VAL A 96 -12.84 -17.46 -2.19
N PHE A 97 -12.14 -18.34 -1.47
CA PHE A 97 -12.75 -19.59 -1.00
C PHE A 97 -13.88 -19.30 0.00
N ILE A 98 -13.69 -18.39 0.96
CA ILE A 98 -14.73 -18.00 1.92
C ILE A 98 -15.97 -17.50 1.17
N ASP A 99 -15.83 -16.54 0.24
CA ASP A 99 -16.94 -16.03 -0.56
C ASP A 99 -17.67 -17.16 -1.30
N LYS A 100 -16.94 -18.15 -1.84
CA LYS A 100 -17.52 -19.32 -2.51
C LYS A 100 -18.23 -20.29 -1.56
N PHE A 101 -17.72 -20.50 -0.35
CA PHE A 101 -18.34 -21.39 0.66
C PHE A 101 -19.54 -20.74 1.35
N VAL A 102 -19.46 -19.43 1.63
CA VAL A 102 -20.54 -18.65 2.24
C VAL A 102 -21.69 -18.43 1.26
N THR A 103 -21.43 -18.49 -0.04
CA THR A 103 -22.45 -18.55 -1.09
C THR A 103 -23.21 -19.88 -1.03
N THR A 104 -24.10 -20.02 -0.06
CA THR A 104 -25.10 -21.08 0.02
C THR A 104 -26.43 -20.50 -0.47
N GLY A 105 -26.91 -20.93 -1.64
CA GLY A 105 -28.20 -20.46 -2.21
C GLY A 105 -28.15 -19.72 -3.55
N GLY A 106 -27.03 -19.76 -4.28
CA GLY A 106 -26.95 -19.28 -5.68
C GLY A 106 -26.68 -17.78 -5.85
N ILE A 107 -26.54 -17.01 -4.77
CA ILE A 107 -26.14 -15.59 -4.81
C ILE A 107 -24.63 -15.49 -4.53
N GLU A 108 -23.81 -15.36 -5.56
CA GLU A 108 -22.36 -15.11 -5.40
C GLU A 108 -22.11 -13.82 -4.61
N THR A 109 -21.72 -13.95 -3.33
CA THR A 109 -21.28 -12.81 -2.55
C THR A 109 -19.77 -12.63 -2.77
N LYS A 110 -19.39 -11.50 -3.39
CA LYS A 110 -17.98 -11.13 -3.67
C LYS A 110 -17.42 -10.14 -2.65
N ILE A 111 -18.22 -9.85 -1.63
CA ILE A 111 -18.06 -8.68 -0.77
C ILE A 111 -16.78 -8.79 0.06
N THR A 112 -16.46 -9.97 0.59
CA THR A 112 -15.29 -10.09 1.47
C THR A 112 -14.00 -9.96 0.68
N THR A 113 -13.92 -10.56 -0.52
CA THR A 113 -12.76 -10.40 -1.42
C THR A 113 -12.61 -8.97 -1.91
N VAL A 114 -13.71 -8.29 -2.24
CA VAL A 114 -13.70 -6.89 -2.69
C VAL A 114 -13.20 -5.97 -1.57
N ILE A 115 -13.71 -6.12 -0.35
CA ILE A 115 -13.29 -5.29 0.79
C ILE A 115 -11.80 -5.53 1.09
N LEU A 116 -11.38 -6.80 1.18
CA LEU A 116 -9.99 -7.15 1.46
C LEU A 116 -9.03 -6.66 0.37
N GLY A 117 -9.35 -6.93 -0.89
CA GLY A 117 -8.55 -6.48 -2.03
C GLY A 117 -8.47 -4.96 -2.09
N SER A 118 -9.55 -4.25 -1.76
CA SER A 118 -9.56 -2.80 -1.68
C SER A 118 -8.67 -2.26 -0.56
N ALA A 119 -8.68 -2.90 0.61
CA ALA A 119 -7.79 -2.54 1.72
C ALA A 119 -6.32 -2.74 1.36
N ILE A 120 -5.98 -3.83 0.66
CA ILE A 120 -4.62 -4.08 0.17
C ILE A 120 -4.22 -3.02 -0.87
N CYS A 121 -5.07 -2.76 -1.86
CA CYS A 121 -4.84 -1.73 -2.87
C CYS A 121 -4.66 -0.34 -2.23
N LEU A 122 -5.46 0.00 -1.21
CA LEU A 122 -5.34 1.25 -0.48
C LEU A 122 -3.98 1.35 0.24
N ALA A 123 -3.56 0.30 0.93
CA ALA A 123 -2.27 0.29 1.63
C ALA A 123 -1.08 0.45 0.66
N GLU A 124 -1.12 -0.20 -0.51
CA GLU A 124 -0.07 -0.09 -1.53
C GLU A 124 -0.11 1.25 -2.27
N ALA A 125 -1.30 1.79 -2.54
CA ALA A 125 -1.45 3.13 -3.09
C ALA A 125 -0.91 4.20 -2.12
N TRP A 126 -1.23 4.07 -0.84
CA TRP A 126 -0.72 4.96 0.21
C TRP A 126 0.81 4.94 0.26
N SER A 127 1.39 3.75 0.20
CA SER A 127 2.84 3.57 0.18
C SER A 127 3.50 4.16 -1.07
N SER A 128 2.86 3.98 -2.23
CA SER A 128 3.29 4.54 -3.51
C SER A 128 3.30 6.08 -3.48
N CYS A 129 2.25 6.69 -2.93
CA CYS A 129 2.18 8.14 -2.76
C CYS A 129 3.31 8.67 -1.87
N GLY A 130 3.64 7.96 -0.78
CA GLY A 130 4.79 8.29 0.06
C GLY A 130 6.12 8.24 -0.71
N ASN A 131 6.35 7.18 -1.49
CA ASN A 131 7.54 7.09 -2.34
C ASN A 131 7.60 8.21 -3.39
N ALA A 132 6.47 8.51 -4.03
CA ALA A 132 6.38 9.54 -5.06
C ALA A 132 6.69 10.94 -4.50
N LEU A 133 6.24 11.25 -3.27
CA LEU A 133 6.56 12.50 -2.58
C LEU A 133 8.04 12.65 -2.24
N ILE A 134 8.74 11.55 -1.94
CA ILE A 134 10.20 11.57 -1.72
C ILE A 134 10.95 11.89 -3.02
N ILE A 135 10.47 11.36 -4.16
CA ILE A 135 11.10 11.58 -5.47
C ILE A 135 10.83 13.00 -5.95
N SER A 136 9.57 13.43 -5.94
CA SER A 136 9.15 14.74 -6.42
C SER A 136 8.13 15.34 -5.45
N PRO A 137 8.60 16.17 -4.50
CA PRO A 137 7.72 16.76 -3.51
C PRO A 137 6.73 17.75 -4.14
N ASN A 138 7.08 18.38 -5.26
CA ASN A 138 6.34 19.48 -5.89
C ASN A 138 5.18 19.05 -6.81
N PHE A 139 4.77 17.77 -6.82
CA PHE A 139 3.60 17.34 -7.58
C PHE A 139 2.30 18.00 -7.06
N PRO A 140 1.49 18.66 -7.93
CA PRO A 140 0.32 19.44 -7.51
C PRO A 140 -0.72 18.64 -6.71
N PHE A 141 -1.04 17.42 -7.16
CA PHE A 141 -2.00 16.55 -6.50
C PHE A 141 -1.46 16.00 -5.18
N LEU A 142 -0.22 15.50 -5.17
CA LEU A 142 0.41 14.91 -3.98
C LEU A 142 0.69 15.94 -2.87
N ARG A 143 0.73 17.24 -3.20
CA ARG A 143 0.86 18.33 -2.23
C ARG A 143 -0.28 18.35 -1.21
N LEU A 144 -1.49 17.95 -1.61
CA LEU A 144 -2.66 17.83 -0.72
C LEU A 144 -2.52 16.67 0.28
N PHE A 145 -1.71 15.66 -0.05
CA PHE A 145 -1.49 14.47 0.75
C PHE A 145 -0.22 14.57 1.62
N ARG A 146 0.58 15.64 1.48
CA ARG A 146 1.86 15.78 2.21
C ARG A 146 1.71 15.56 3.71
N LYS A 147 0.76 16.25 4.37
CA LYS A 147 0.52 16.11 5.82
C LYS A 147 0.02 14.73 6.21
N ALA A 148 -0.82 14.12 5.36
CA ALA A 148 -1.36 12.78 5.58
C ALA A 148 -0.30 11.68 5.41
N LEU A 149 0.67 11.88 4.53
CA LEU A 149 1.73 10.93 4.19
C LEU A 149 3.03 11.17 4.96
N THR A 150 3.12 12.17 5.83
CA THR A 150 4.31 12.46 6.63
C THR A 150 4.75 11.25 7.46
N GLY A 151 3.80 10.51 8.06
CA GLY A 151 4.08 9.29 8.83
C GLY A 151 4.73 8.20 7.98
N GLU A 152 4.11 7.86 6.85
CA GLU A 152 4.66 6.89 5.90
C GLU A 152 6.05 7.29 5.39
N ILE A 153 6.25 8.56 5.05
CA ILE A 153 7.52 9.09 4.55
C ILE A 153 8.59 9.02 5.64
N ALA A 154 8.27 9.42 6.87
CA ALA A 154 9.15 9.34 8.04
C ALA A 154 9.62 7.90 8.30
N ARG A 155 8.69 6.95 8.23
CA ARG A 155 8.97 5.52 8.38
C ARG A 155 9.89 4.97 7.29
N LYS A 156 9.72 5.40 6.03
CA LYS A 156 10.60 5.00 4.91
C LYS A 156 11.97 5.69 4.97
N LEU A 157 12.03 6.90 5.52
CA LEU A 157 13.27 7.62 5.75
C LEU A 157 14.00 7.19 7.03
N ASN A 158 13.31 6.53 7.96
CA ASN A 158 13.76 6.28 9.32
C ASN A 158 14.18 7.58 10.04
N VAL A 159 13.38 8.64 9.87
CA VAL A 159 13.57 9.97 10.48
C VAL A 159 12.31 10.39 11.21
N ASN A 160 12.37 11.45 12.01
CA ASN A 160 11.18 11.95 12.70
C ASN A 160 10.20 12.62 11.72
N PRO A 161 8.88 12.53 11.96
CA PRO A 161 7.88 13.19 11.13
C PRO A 161 8.08 14.71 10.99
N GLU A 162 8.57 15.37 12.03
CA GLU A 162 8.83 16.82 12.04
C GLU A 162 9.94 17.20 11.03
N ASP A 163 10.99 16.38 10.92
CA ASP A 163 12.09 16.58 9.98
C ASP A 163 11.61 16.42 8.53
N VAL A 164 10.69 15.49 8.29
CA VAL A 164 10.06 15.31 6.96
C VAL A 164 9.29 16.55 6.55
N GLU A 165 8.49 17.13 7.44
CA GLU A 165 7.71 18.33 7.13
C GLU A 165 8.63 19.53 6.82
N ASN A 166 9.74 19.66 7.54
CA ASN A 166 10.76 20.68 7.28
C ASN A 166 11.44 20.49 5.91
N ILE A 167 11.77 19.26 5.52
CA ILE A 167 12.36 18.94 4.21
C ILE A 167 11.35 19.17 3.07
N LEU A 168 10.09 18.77 3.25
CA LEU A 168 9.04 18.98 2.25
C LEU A 168 8.66 20.46 2.09
N ASN A 169 8.81 21.26 3.15
CA ASN A 169 8.53 22.70 3.13
C ASN A 169 9.72 23.54 2.64
N SER A 170 10.98 23.10 2.83
CA SER A 170 12.16 23.83 2.37
C SER A 170 12.34 23.81 0.85
N THR A 171 11.72 22.86 0.14
CA THR A 171 11.68 22.80 -1.34
C THR A 171 10.71 23.82 -1.98
N LYS A 172 10.15 24.76 -1.20
CA LYS A 172 9.29 25.86 -1.69
C LYS A 172 10.05 27.08 -2.22
N LYS A 173 11.39 27.11 -2.14
CA LYS A 173 12.20 28.19 -2.71
C LYS A 173 12.53 27.92 -4.17
#